data_AF-F4WFB2-F1
#
_entry.id   AF-F4WFB2-F1
#
_cell.length_a   1.000
_cell.length_b   1.000
_cell.length_c   1.000
_cell.angle_alpha   90.00
_cell.angle_beta   90.00
_cell.angle_gamma   90.00
#
_symmetry.space_group_name_H-M   'P 1'
#
loop_
_entity.id
_entity.type
_entity.pdbx_description
1 polymer ?
#
loop_
_entity_poly.entity_id
_entity_poly.type
_entity_poly.pdbx_seq_one_letter_code
_entity_poly.pdbx_strand_id
1 'polypeptide(L)'
;MELRKGSWKIVILVCALVIYLWMLFIDHSHVLTDISQKITLQKTRVPSRTVLYQSSDRSKIEDVPPDGRTDSKKSQFLSPRNMSGTLEGGISEYQTLKQQGLLPSRQLPTALIIGVKKGGTRALLEFLRLHPAIRAAGSEVHFFDHHYVKGFRWYRRRMPPTLIGQITMEKTPSYFVTSEVPKRVKHMNPGMKLIVVVRDPVTRAISDYTQVKSKRRKMPRFEDLAFLNGSKIVDTSWMPLKIGVYVRHLERWLQYFPLSQFLFVSGERLIADPVTEVTRVQDFLGLKRVICEKHFYFNATKGFPCLLKSEDRATPHCLGRIVENPSQKEFPDHMEK
;
A
#
# COMPACT_ATOMS: atom_id res chain seq x y z
N MET A 1 43.28 -62.28 -4.89
CA MET A 1 42.29 -61.46 -5.63
C MET A 1 42.19 -60.12 -4.92
N GLU A 2 43.16 -59.26 -5.24
CA GLU A 2 43.21 -57.84 -4.91
C GLU A 2 42.05 -57.14 -5.62
N LEU A 3 41.13 -56.55 -4.87
CA LEU A 3 40.28 -55.44 -5.32
C LEU A 3 39.49 -54.95 -4.11
N ARG A 4 39.80 -53.72 -3.66
CA ARG A 4 38.86 -52.67 -3.19
C ARG A 4 39.51 -51.76 -2.13
N LYS A 5 40.68 -51.19 -2.44
CA LYS A 5 41.22 -50.00 -1.75
C LYS A 5 41.06 -48.69 -2.56
N GLY A 6 40.47 -48.74 -3.75
CA GLY A 6 40.29 -47.56 -4.63
C GLY A 6 38.96 -46.81 -4.52
N SER A 7 37.98 -47.32 -3.77
CA SER A 7 36.57 -46.90 -3.93
C SER A 7 36.24 -45.50 -3.41
N TRP A 8 36.90 -45.01 -2.36
CA TRP A 8 36.60 -43.68 -1.79
C TRP A 8 37.21 -42.53 -2.59
N LYS A 9 38.36 -42.75 -3.24
CA LYS A 9 38.97 -41.73 -4.09
C LYS A 9 38.08 -41.41 -5.31
N ILE A 10 37.39 -42.42 -5.84
CA ILE A 10 36.43 -42.25 -6.93
C ILE A 10 35.21 -41.46 -6.47
N VAL A 11 34.68 -41.74 -5.27
CA VAL A 11 33.55 -40.99 -4.71
C VAL A 11 33.90 -39.51 -4.50
N ILE A 12 35.09 -39.22 -3.97
CA ILE A 12 35.55 -37.83 -3.78
C ILE A 12 35.70 -37.11 -5.13
N LEU A 13 36.28 -37.78 -6.14
CA LEU A 13 36.41 -37.22 -7.49
C LEU A 13 35.05 -36.94 -8.14
N VAL A 14 34.08 -37.84 -7.98
CA VAL A 14 32.71 -37.64 -8.50
C VAL A 14 32.02 -36.47 -7.79
N CYS A 15 32.12 -36.37 -6.46
CA CYS A 15 31.56 -35.25 -5.71
C CYS A 15 32.21 -33.91 -6.12
N ALA A 16 33.53 -33.86 -6.28
CA ALA A 16 34.24 -32.67 -6.73
C ALA A 16 33.84 -32.26 -8.16
N LEU A 17 33.64 -33.23 -9.06
CA LEU A 17 33.18 -32.99 -10.43
C LEU A 17 31.75 -32.44 -10.45
N VAL A 18 30.85 -32.98 -9.62
CA VAL A 18 29.46 -32.49 -9.50
C VAL A 18 29.43 -31.06 -8.96
N ILE A 19 30.24 -30.74 -7.93
CA ILE A 19 30.35 -29.38 -7.40
C ILE A 19 30.93 -28.43 -8.44
N TYR A 20 31.96 -28.84 -9.17
CA TYR A 20 32.57 -28.04 -10.23
C TYR A 20 31.58 -27.75 -11.37
N LEU A 21 30.82 -28.76 -11.83
CA LEU A 21 29.78 -28.58 -12.84
C LEU A 21 28.62 -27.71 -12.34
N TRP A 22 28.27 -27.78 -11.06
CA TRP A 22 27.26 -26.90 -10.45
C TRP A 22 27.74 -25.45 -10.37
N MET A 23 29.02 -25.21 -10.04
CA MET A 23 29.62 -23.87 -10.03
C MET A 23 29.70 -23.28 -11.44
N LEU A 24 30.10 -24.08 -12.44
CA LEU A 24 30.07 -23.67 -13.85
C LEU A 24 28.65 -23.35 -14.34
N PHE A 25 27.65 -24.09 -13.87
CA PHE A 25 26.24 -23.83 -14.21
C PHE A 25 25.73 -22.52 -13.57
N ILE A 26 26.14 -22.21 -12.34
CA ILE A 26 25.83 -20.94 -11.68
C ILE A 26 26.48 -19.78 -12.43
N ASP A 27 27.77 -19.86 -12.75
CA ASP A 27 28.46 -18.79 -13.49
C ASP A 27 27.86 -18.57 -14.88
N HIS A 28 27.48 -19.64 -15.60
CA HIS A 28 26.80 -19.50 -16.89
C HIS A 28 25.35 -18.99 -16.77
N SER A 29 24.65 -19.25 -15.67
CA SER A 29 23.31 -18.70 -15.43
C SER A 29 23.31 -17.18 -15.25
N HIS A 30 24.37 -16.63 -14.65
CA HIS A 30 24.59 -15.17 -14.55
C HIS A 30 24.91 -14.52 -15.90
N VAL A 31 25.63 -15.23 -16.77
CA VAL A 31 25.93 -14.76 -18.14
C VAL A 31 24.68 -14.76 -19.03
N LEU A 32 23.78 -15.75 -18.87
CA LEU A 32 22.51 -15.79 -19.60
C LEU A 32 21.52 -14.68 -19.18
N THR A 33 21.54 -14.27 -17.91
CA THR A 33 20.76 -13.11 -17.45
C THR A 33 21.26 -11.79 -18.05
N ASP A 34 22.57 -11.63 -18.23
CA ASP A 34 23.17 -10.39 -18.78
C ASP A 34 23.00 -10.28 -20.31
N ILE A 35 23.00 -11.41 -21.03
CA ILE A 35 22.72 -11.46 -22.48
C ILE A 35 21.23 -11.21 -22.77
N SER A 36 20.31 -11.74 -21.94
CA SER A 36 18.86 -11.49 -22.08
C SER A 36 18.51 -10.01 -21.91
N GLN A 37 19.22 -9.32 -21.01
CA GLN A 37 19.08 -7.88 -20.79
C GLN A 37 19.62 -7.05 -21.97
N LYS A 38 20.72 -7.48 -22.61
CA LYS A 38 21.27 -6.83 -23.83
C LYS A 38 20.41 -7.05 -25.08
N ILE A 39 19.80 -8.22 -25.27
CA ILE A 39 18.90 -8.50 -26.40
C ILE A 39 17.58 -7.71 -26.28
N THR A 40 17.10 -7.48 -25.05
CA THR A 40 15.89 -6.68 -24.79
C THR A 40 16.13 -5.18 -25.07
N LEU A 41 17.37 -4.70 -24.95
CA LEU A 41 17.75 -3.30 -25.24
C LEU A 41 18.05 -3.00 -26.71
N GLN A 42 18.20 -4.00 -27.58
CA GLN A 42 18.38 -3.78 -29.03
C GLN A 42 17.08 -3.93 -29.85
N LYS A 43 16.00 -4.49 -29.29
CA LYS A 43 14.73 -4.71 -30.03
C LYS A 43 13.77 -3.50 -30.05
N THR A 44 14.18 -2.34 -29.55
CA THR A 44 13.40 -1.08 -29.60
C THR A 44 13.98 -0.02 -30.54
N ARG A 45 14.80 -0.42 -31.53
CA ARG A 45 15.17 0.44 -32.66
C ARG A 45 14.60 -0.10 -33.97
N VAL A 46 13.41 0.37 -34.34
CA VAL A 46 12.91 0.34 -35.73
C VAL A 46 12.38 1.74 -36.06
N PRO A 47 12.62 2.27 -37.28
CA PRO A 47 12.67 3.69 -37.58
C PRO A 47 11.29 4.30 -37.90
N SER A 48 11.22 5.62 -37.74
CA SER A 48 10.11 6.49 -38.11
C SER A 48 9.57 6.21 -39.51
N ARG A 49 8.27 5.91 -39.61
CA ARG A 49 7.48 6.10 -40.83
C ARG A 49 6.39 7.13 -40.56
N THR A 50 6.53 8.27 -41.21
CA THR A 50 5.50 9.29 -41.40
C THR A 50 4.29 8.64 -42.08
N VAL A 51 3.13 8.63 -41.42
CA VAL A 51 1.86 8.26 -42.05
C VAL A 51 0.94 9.47 -41.96
N LEU A 52 0.77 10.10 -43.13
CA LEU A 52 -0.33 11.01 -43.44
C LEU A 52 -1.65 10.24 -43.25
N TYR A 53 -2.54 10.73 -42.37
CA TYR A 53 -3.90 10.21 -42.33
C TYR A 53 -4.83 11.20 -43.03
N GLN A 54 -5.22 10.78 -44.23
CA GLN A 54 -6.21 11.38 -45.09
C GLN A 54 -7.59 10.85 -44.67
N SER A 55 -8.59 11.73 -44.72
CA SER A 55 -9.98 11.51 -44.35
C SER A 55 -10.73 10.58 -45.32
N SER A 56 -11.47 9.59 -44.78
CA SER A 56 -12.75 9.11 -45.36
C SER A 56 -13.45 8.04 -44.50
N ASP A 57 -14.79 8.10 -44.53
CA ASP A 57 -15.80 7.04 -44.35
C ASP A 57 -16.20 6.46 -42.96
N ARG A 58 -17.17 7.15 -42.36
CA ARG A 58 -18.54 6.73 -41.97
C ARG A 58 -18.90 5.22 -41.91
N SER A 59 -19.25 4.73 -40.71
CA SER A 59 -20.40 3.83 -40.43
C SER A 59 -20.64 3.78 -38.89
N LYS A 60 -21.59 4.55 -38.35
CA LYS A 60 -22.95 4.17 -37.90
C LYS A 60 -23.05 2.86 -37.08
N ILE A 61 -23.18 3.00 -35.76
CA ILE A 61 -24.08 2.17 -34.91
C ILE A 61 -24.83 3.15 -33.98
N GLU A 62 -26.15 2.99 -33.96
CA GLU A 62 -27.15 3.86 -33.34
C GLU A 62 -27.34 3.57 -31.84
N ASP A 63 -27.50 4.62 -31.03
CA ASP A 63 -28.09 4.58 -29.69
C ASP A 63 -29.39 5.41 -29.71
N VAL A 64 -30.47 4.81 -29.17
CA VAL A 64 -31.83 5.36 -29.09
C VAL A 64 -31.95 6.35 -27.92
N PRO A 65 -32.66 7.50 -28.06
CA PRO A 65 -32.67 8.58 -27.07
C PRO A 65 -33.83 8.47 -26.07
N PRO A 66 -33.84 9.33 -25.04
CA PRO A 66 -35.07 10.03 -24.70
C PRO A 66 -34.92 11.54 -24.76
N ASP A 67 -36.03 12.12 -25.22
CA ASP A 67 -36.33 13.50 -25.54
C ASP A 67 -36.53 14.39 -24.29
N GLY A 68 -36.42 15.72 -24.47
CA GLY A 68 -37.05 16.70 -23.56
C GLY A 68 -36.21 17.86 -23.00
N ARG A 69 -36.11 18.96 -23.79
CA ARG A 69 -36.17 20.42 -23.49
C ARG A 69 -36.03 20.93 -22.03
N THR A 70 -35.41 22.06 -21.66
CA THR A 70 -34.91 23.28 -22.36
C THR A 70 -34.03 24.12 -21.40
N ASP A 71 -33.28 25.05 -21.99
CA ASP A 71 -32.84 26.38 -21.50
C ASP A 71 -31.42 26.65 -20.92
N SER A 72 -30.59 27.20 -21.82
CA SER A 72 -30.06 28.57 -21.79
C SER A 72 -29.33 29.09 -20.54
N LYS A 73 -27.98 29.24 -20.61
CA LYS A 73 -27.27 30.54 -20.55
C LYS A 73 -25.73 30.44 -20.72
N LYS A 74 -25.22 31.45 -21.44
CA LYS A 74 -23.84 31.75 -21.90
C LYS A 74 -22.76 31.83 -20.81
N SER A 75 -21.51 31.52 -21.20
CA SER A 75 -20.40 32.49 -21.11
C SER A 75 -19.23 32.07 -22.00
N GLN A 76 -18.69 33.06 -22.73
CA GLN A 76 -17.69 32.96 -23.79
C GLN A 76 -16.27 32.80 -23.21
N PHE A 77 -15.47 31.92 -23.81
CA PHE A 77 -14.02 31.88 -23.63
C PHE A 77 -13.36 32.61 -24.81
N LEU A 78 -12.69 33.72 -24.51
CA LEU A 78 -11.85 34.49 -25.43
C LEU A 78 -10.50 33.79 -25.60
N SER A 79 -10.14 33.46 -26.85
CA SER A 79 -8.79 32.97 -27.22
C SER A 79 -7.81 34.14 -27.34
N PRO A 80 -6.56 34.04 -26.83
CA PRO A 80 -5.55 35.07 -27.08
C PRO A 80 -4.93 34.90 -28.47
N ARG A 81 -4.83 36.02 -29.18
CA ARG A 81 -4.19 36.19 -30.49
C ARG A 81 -2.67 35.99 -30.43
N ASN A 82 -2.14 35.56 -31.58
CA ASN A 82 -0.74 35.52 -31.96
C ASN A 82 0.01 36.82 -31.64
N MET A 83 1.17 36.69 -31.00
CA MET A 83 2.22 37.70 -31.00
C MET A 83 3.53 37.02 -31.42
N SER A 84 3.97 37.33 -32.62
CA SER A 84 5.30 37.05 -33.15
C SER A 84 6.29 37.98 -32.45
N GLY A 85 7.21 37.40 -31.66
CA GLY A 85 8.34 38.10 -31.07
C GLY A 85 9.53 37.15 -31.04
N THR A 86 10.52 37.47 -31.86
CA THR A 86 11.82 36.80 -31.97
C THR A 86 12.58 36.98 -30.65
N LEU A 87 12.89 35.88 -29.97
CA LEU A 87 13.88 35.83 -28.88
C LEU A 87 14.81 34.65 -29.17
N GLU A 88 15.88 34.96 -29.90
CA GLU A 88 17.11 34.18 -29.84
C GLU A 88 17.77 34.38 -28.48
N GLY A 89 18.40 33.33 -27.94
CA GLY A 89 19.28 33.44 -26.78
C GLY A 89 18.64 33.09 -25.45
N GLY A 90 18.31 31.81 -25.26
CA GLY A 90 17.96 31.26 -23.95
C GLY A 90 18.27 29.77 -23.94
N ILE A 91 19.53 29.41 -23.73
CA ILE A 91 19.89 28.02 -23.39
C ILE A 91 19.09 27.69 -22.14
N SER A 92 18.19 26.72 -22.28
CA SER A 92 17.29 26.28 -21.22
C SER A 92 18.12 25.71 -20.07
N GLU A 93 18.31 26.50 -19.01
CA GLU A 93 18.87 26.06 -17.72
C GLU A 93 18.13 24.83 -17.13
N TYR A 94 16.96 24.48 -17.69
CA TYR A 94 16.10 23.39 -17.26
C TYR A 94 16.05 22.20 -18.24
N GLN A 95 16.81 22.20 -19.34
CA GLN A 95 16.86 21.07 -20.27
C GLN A 95 17.51 19.84 -19.63
N THR A 96 18.45 20.04 -18.70
CA THR A 96 19.13 18.98 -17.95
C THR A 96 18.17 18.20 -17.06
N LEU A 97 17.11 18.83 -16.51
CA LEU A 97 16.08 18.16 -15.70
C LEU A 97 15.08 17.32 -16.53
N LYS A 98 14.99 17.55 -17.84
CA LYS A 98 14.10 16.78 -18.73
C LYS A 98 14.68 15.41 -19.08
N GLN A 99 15.98 15.18 -18.89
CA GLN A 99 16.60 13.88 -19.11
C GLN A 99 16.82 13.18 -17.77
N GLN A 100 16.44 11.91 -17.71
CA GLN A 100 16.54 10.96 -16.58
C GLN A 100 15.35 10.91 -15.60
N GLY A 101 14.16 10.46 -16.02
CA GLY A 101 13.21 9.86 -15.06
C GLY A 101 12.65 10.78 -13.95
N LEU A 102 12.87 12.08 -14.06
CA LEU A 102 12.54 13.11 -13.08
C LEU A 102 11.12 13.67 -13.25
N LEU A 103 10.33 13.16 -14.21
CA LEU A 103 8.94 13.58 -14.40
C LEU A 103 8.01 12.79 -13.47
N PRO A 104 7.36 13.45 -12.49
CA PRO A 104 6.45 12.77 -11.59
C PRO A 104 5.25 12.21 -12.36
N SER A 105 4.97 10.92 -12.18
CA SER A 105 3.82 10.25 -12.81
C SER A 105 3.03 9.45 -11.77
N ARG A 106 1.70 9.36 -11.94
CA ARG A 106 0.87 8.58 -11.02
C ARG A 106 0.97 7.10 -11.38
N GLN A 107 1.48 6.30 -10.46
CA GLN A 107 1.60 4.85 -10.59
C GLN A 107 0.50 4.15 -9.78
N LEU A 108 0.23 2.88 -10.08
CA LEU A 108 -0.58 2.04 -9.20
C LEU A 108 0.24 1.65 -7.96
N PRO A 109 -0.39 1.41 -6.81
CA PRO A 109 0.33 1.04 -5.60
C PRO A 109 1.01 -0.32 -5.75
N THR A 110 2.20 -0.45 -5.18
CA THR A 110 2.96 -1.71 -5.10
C THR A 110 2.94 -2.31 -3.70
N ALA A 111 2.45 -1.56 -2.71
CA ALA A 111 2.14 -2.03 -1.37
C ALA A 111 0.84 -1.40 -0.83
N LEU A 112 0.08 -2.17 -0.03
CA LEU A 112 -1.19 -1.74 0.56
C LEU A 112 -1.19 -1.95 2.08
N ILE A 113 -1.71 -0.99 2.84
CA ILE A 113 -2.12 -1.20 4.23
C ILE A 113 -3.60 -1.58 4.23
N ILE A 114 -3.89 -2.88 4.33
CA ILE A 114 -5.23 -3.43 4.10
C ILE A 114 -6.10 -3.51 5.37
N GLY A 115 -5.50 -3.33 6.54
CA GLY A 115 -6.21 -3.52 7.80
C GLY A 115 -5.32 -3.38 9.03
N VAL A 116 -5.88 -3.55 10.23
CA VAL A 116 -7.33 -3.67 10.48
C VAL A 116 -7.92 -2.34 10.94
N LYS A 117 -9.25 -2.21 10.82
CA LYS A 117 -9.96 -1.04 11.37
C LYS A 117 -9.65 -0.92 12.86
N LYS A 118 -9.24 0.28 13.28
CA LYS A 118 -8.79 0.60 14.66
C LYS A 118 -7.46 -0.03 15.11
N GLY A 119 -6.71 -0.65 14.20
CA GLY A 119 -5.38 -1.21 14.50
C GLY A 119 -4.23 -0.20 14.58
N GLY A 120 -4.44 1.07 14.22
CA GLY A 120 -3.35 2.06 14.12
C GLY A 120 -2.85 2.31 12.71
N THR A 121 -3.59 1.84 11.69
CA THR A 121 -3.23 1.98 10.27
C THR A 121 -2.90 3.43 9.86
N ARG A 122 -3.64 4.42 10.37
CA ARG A 122 -3.38 5.84 10.06
C ARG A 122 -2.03 6.28 10.61
N ALA A 123 -1.69 5.90 11.84
CA ALA A 123 -0.40 6.24 12.44
C ALA A 123 0.74 5.67 11.60
N LEU A 124 0.65 4.38 11.24
CA LEU A 124 1.65 3.74 10.40
C LEU A 124 1.85 4.48 9.07
N LEU A 125 0.77 4.82 8.35
CA LEU A 125 0.89 5.52 7.07
C LEU A 125 1.57 6.89 7.23
N GLU A 126 1.20 7.65 8.27
CA GLU A 126 1.81 8.96 8.53
C GLU A 126 3.30 8.85 8.91
N PHE A 127 3.69 7.80 9.64
CA PHE A 127 5.10 7.55 9.93
C PHE A 127 5.88 7.18 8.67
N LEU A 128 5.33 6.33 7.81
CA LEU A 128 5.96 5.91 6.55
C LEU A 128 6.15 7.07 5.56
N ARG A 129 5.29 8.09 5.59
CA ARG A 129 5.42 9.29 4.75
C ARG A 129 6.64 10.15 5.08
N LEU A 130 7.32 9.88 6.19
CA LEU A 130 8.63 10.48 6.46
C LEU A 130 9.73 9.94 5.56
N HIS A 131 9.53 8.75 4.97
CA HIS A 131 10.54 8.14 4.10
C HIS A 131 10.50 8.81 2.71
N PRO A 132 11.62 9.34 2.18
CA PRO A 132 11.64 10.07 0.91
C PRO A 132 11.27 9.20 -0.30
N ALA A 133 11.40 7.88 -0.17
CA ALA A 133 11.01 6.92 -1.20
C ALA A 133 9.56 6.41 -1.06
N ILE A 134 8.74 6.94 -0.15
CA ILE A 134 7.33 6.55 -0.02
C ILE A 134 6.45 7.73 -0.40
N ARG A 135 5.44 7.47 -1.25
CA ARG A 135 4.36 8.41 -1.52
C ARG A 135 3.03 7.68 -1.35
N ALA A 136 2.14 8.26 -0.57
CA ALA A 136 0.87 7.62 -0.25
C ALA A 136 -0.35 8.49 -0.58
N ALA A 137 -1.45 7.84 -0.93
CA ALA A 137 -2.75 8.52 -0.98
C ALA A 137 -3.14 8.99 0.44
N GLY A 138 -3.49 10.28 0.59
CA GLY A 138 -3.80 10.84 1.90
C GLY A 138 -5.14 10.39 2.49
N SER A 139 -6.10 10.01 1.66
CA SER A 139 -7.42 9.49 2.07
C SER A 139 -7.54 8.00 1.78
N GLU A 140 -8.37 7.30 2.55
CA GLU A 140 -8.77 5.93 2.25
C GLU A 140 -9.50 5.91 0.90
N VAL A 141 -9.00 5.12 -0.06
CA VAL A 141 -9.43 5.23 -1.46
C VAL A 141 -10.68 4.40 -1.73
N HIS A 142 -10.88 3.32 -0.96
CA HIS A 142 -12.03 2.42 -1.10
C HIS A 142 -12.24 1.89 -2.52
N PHE A 143 -11.14 1.68 -3.24
CA PHE A 143 -11.18 1.11 -4.58
C PHE A 143 -11.62 -0.35 -4.58
N PHE A 144 -10.91 -1.24 -3.90
CA PHE A 144 -11.18 -2.68 -4.01
C PHE A 144 -12.49 -3.14 -3.35
N ASP A 145 -13.08 -2.37 -2.43
CA ASP A 145 -14.36 -2.65 -1.79
C ASP A 145 -15.53 -1.90 -2.47
N HIS A 146 -15.50 -0.57 -2.53
CA HIS A 146 -16.66 0.24 -2.95
C HIS A 146 -16.60 0.77 -4.38
N HIS A 147 -15.41 0.92 -4.97
CA HIS A 147 -15.23 1.66 -6.22
C HIS A 147 -14.56 0.86 -7.34
N TYR A 148 -14.56 -0.47 -7.23
CA TYR A 148 -13.83 -1.35 -8.15
C TYR A 148 -14.31 -1.20 -9.60
N VAL A 149 -15.63 -1.01 -9.78
CA VAL A 149 -16.28 -0.80 -11.08
C VAL A 149 -15.79 0.45 -11.83
N LYS A 150 -15.15 1.41 -11.14
CA LYS A 150 -14.59 2.62 -11.78
C LYS A 150 -13.28 2.34 -12.54
N GLY A 151 -12.72 1.14 -12.40
CA GLY A 151 -11.54 0.67 -13.13
C GLY A 151 -10.20 1.28 -12.67
N PHE A 152 -9.09 0.66 -13.09
CA PHE A 152 -7.74 1.04 -12.66
C PHE A 152 -7.33 2.46 -13.09
N ARG A 153 -7.88 2.99 -14.18
CA ARG A 153 -7.62 4.39 -14.58
C ARG A 153 -8.15 5.36 -13.52
N TRP A 154 -9.33 5.10 -12.95
CA TRP A 154 -9.85 5.89 -11.84
C TRP A 154 -8.97 5.73 -10.61
N TYR A 155 -8.59 4.50 -10.26
CA TYR A 155 -7.76 4.22 -9.10
C TYR A 155 -6.38 4.91 -9.16
N ARG A 156 -5.68 4.80 -10.28
CA ARG A 156 -4.39 5.46 -10.53
C ARG A 156 -4.46 6.98 -10.38
N ARG A 157 -5.57 7.62 -10.79
CA ARG A 157 -5.77 9.07 -10.59
C ARG A 157 -5.88 9.48 -9.12
N ARG A 158 -6.16 8.54 -8.20
CA ARG A 158 -6.19 8.80 -6.75
C ARG A 158 -4.81 8.70 -6.10
N MET A 159 -3.83 8.10 -6.77
CA MET A 159 -2.46 7.96 -6.26
C MET A 159 -1.66 9.24 -6.46
N PRO A 160 -0.81 9.66 -5.50
CA PRO A 160 0.08 10.80 -5.71
C PRO A 160 1.05 10.53 -6.88
N PRO A 161 1.57 11.58 -7.54
CA PRO A 161 2.65 11.38 -8.50
C PRO A 161 3.92 10.95 -7.76
N THR A 162 4.65 10.02 -8.37
CA THR A 162 5.91 9.45 -7.89
C THR A 162 7.02 9.59 -8.91
N LEU A 163 8.25 9.71 -8.43
CA LEU A 163 9.47 9.59 -9.20
C LEU A 163 9.94 8.13 -9.28
N ILE A 164 10.89 7.86 -10.17
CA ILE A 164 11.54 6.54 -10.25
C ILE A 164 12.16 6.17 -8.90
N GLY A 165 11.97 4.92 -8.47
CA GLY A 165 12.48 4.41 -7.20
C GLY A 165 11.57 4.69 -6.00
N GLN A 166 10.53 5.53 -6.13
CA GLN A 166 9.55 5.71 -5.07
C GLN A 166 8.45 4.63 -5.12
N ILE A 167 7.99 4.22 -3.95
CA ILE A 167 6.88 3.30 -3.73
C ILE A 167 5.59 4.10 -3.60
N THR A 168 4.59 3.76 -4.41
CA THR A 168 3.22 4.26 -4.25
C THR A 168 2.46 3.36 -3.28
N MET A 169 1.79 3.95 -2.29
CA MET A 169 1.00 3.23 -1.30
C MET A 169 -0.39 3.85 -1.08
N GLU A 170 -1.29 3.07 -0.51
CA GLU A 170 -2.53 3.56 0.10
C GLU A 170 -2.91 2.68 1.30
N LYS A 171 -3.91 3.17 2.02
CA LYS A 171 -4.45 2.51 3.20
C LYS A 171 -5.97 2.51 3.13
N THR A 172 -6.57 1.33 3.23
CA THR A 172 -8.02 1.18 3.37
C THR A 172 -8.32 0.00 4.30
N PRO A 173 -8.61 0.23 5.59
CA PRO A 173 -8.66 -0.85 6.59
C PRO A 173 -9.80 -1.86 6.43
N SER A 174 -10.84 -1.53 5.66
CA SER A 174 -11.94 -2.44 5.32
C SER A 174 -11.51 -3.55 4.38
N TYR A 175 -10.41 -3.40 3.63
CA TYR A 175 -9.92 -4.40 2.68
C TYR A 175 -9.71 -5.76 3.32
N PHE A 176 -9.15 -5.80 4.54
CA PHE A 176 -8.88 -7.04 5.23
C PHE A 176 -10.13 -7.92 5.42
N VAL A 177 -11.30 -7.31 5.62
CA VAL A 177 -12.53 -8.02 5.97
C VAL A 177 -13.46 -8.27 4.77
N THR A 178 -13.38 -7.46 3.72
CA THR A 178 -14.21 -7.61 2.50
C THR A 178 -13.80 -8.85 1.68
N SER A 179 -14.76 -9.71 1.35
CA SER A 179 -14.53 -11.04 0.74
C SER A 179 -13.93 -11.01 -0.65
N GLU A 180 -14.30 -10.05 -1.48
CA GLU A 180 -13.91 -9.99 -2.89
C GLU A 180 -12.53 -9.35 -3.07
N VAL A 181 -12.05 -8.63 -2.04
CA VAL A 181 -10.84 -7.81 -2.13
C VAL A 181 -9.58 -8.62 -2.42
N PRO A 182 -9.29 -9.78 -1.78
CA PRO A 182 -8.10 -10.56 -2.09
C PRO A 182 -7.98 -10.91 -3.58
N LYS A 183 -9.07 -11.39 -4.19
CA LYS A 183 -9.13 -11.72 -5.63
C LYS A 183 -8.88 -10.50 -6.50
N ARG A 184 -9.51 -9.36 -6.18
CA ARG A 184 -9.37 -8.11 -6.93
C ARG A 184 -7.97 -7.53 -6.85
N VAL A 185 -7.33 -7.59 -5.67
CA VAL A 185 -5.94 -7.15 -5.48
C VAL A 185 -4.99 -8.06 -6.27
N LYS A 186 -5.20 -9.39 -6.23
CA LYS A 186 -4.42 -10.35 -7.00
C LYS A 186 -4.50 -10.11 -8.50
N HIS A 187 -5.71 -9.81 -8.99
CA HIS A 187 -5.94 -9.48 -10.40
C HIS A 187 -5.17 -8.23 -10.85
N MET A 188 -5.02 -7.23 -9.97
CA MET A 188 -4.24 -6.04 -10.30
C MET A 188 -2.73 -6.28 -10.23
N ASN A 189 -2.26 -6.92 -9.15
CA ASN A 189 -0.83 -7.15 -8.92
C ASN A 189 -0.61 -8.44 -8.11
N PRO A 190 -0.19 -9.55 -8.76
CA PRO A 190 0.12 -10.79 -8.09
C PRO A 190 1.23 -10.70 -7.03
N GLY A 191 2.16 -9.75 -7.20
CA GLY A 191 3.31 -9.49 -6.33
C GLY A 191 3.07 -8.38 -5.29
N MET A 192 1.81 -8.01 -5.02
CA MET A 192 1.47 -6.96 -4.05
C MET A 192 2.04 -7.25 -2.65
N LYS A 193 2.69 -6.26 -2.02
CA LYS A 193 3.05 -6.34 -0.59
C LYS A 193 1.88 -5.88 0.28
N LEU A 194 1.50 -6.68 1.27
CA LEU A 194 0.31 -6.48 2.08
C LEU A 194 0.69 -6.26 3.54
N ILE A 195 0.28 -5.13 4.11
CA ILE A 195 0.58 -4.78 5.50
C ILE A 195 -0.72 -4.80 6.30
N VAL A 196 -0.71 -5.50 7.44
CA VAL A 196 -1.81 -5.59 8.38
C VAL A 196 -1.34 -5.10 9.74
N VAL A 197 -1.88 -3.98 10.21
CA VAL A 197 -1.67 -3.49 11.57
C VAL A 197 -2.72 -4.10 12.47
N VAL A 198 -2.32 -5.10 13.25
CA VAL A 198 -3.18 -5.81 14.21
C VAL A 198 -3.14 -5.13 15.58
N ARG A 199 -4.18 -5.37 16.38
CA ARG A 199 -4.29 -4.88 17.77
C ARG A 199 -4.92 -6.00 18.58
N ASP A 200 -4.83 -5.97 19.91
CA ASP A 200 -5.67 -6.80 20.76
C ASP A 200 -7.15 -6.72 20.31
N PRO A 201 -7.80 -7.85 19.95
CA PRO A 201 -9.17 -7.85 19.43
C PRO A 201 -10.19 -7.18 20.35
N VAL A 202 -10.04 -7.28 21.68
CA VAL A 202 -10.92 -6.69 22.69
C VAL A 202 -10.78 -5.17 22.65
N THR A 203 -9.56 -4.66 22.81
CA THR A 203 -9.34 -3.20 22.80
C THR A 203 -9.67 -2.58 21.44
N ARG A 204 -9.46 -3.32 20.35
CA ARG A 204 -9.85 -2.95 18.99
C ARG A 204 -11.37 -2.82 18.86
N ALA A 205 -12.13 -3.79 19.38
CA ALA A 205 -13.60 -3.76 19.36
C ALA A 205 -14.16 -2.58 20.17
N ILE A 206 -13.61 -2.33 21.35
CA ILE A 206 -13.98 -1.18 22.19
C ILE A 206 -13.67 0.14 21.45
N SER A 207 -12.49 0.27 20.83
CA SER A 207 -12.12 1.45 20.05
C SER A 207 -13.07 1.68 18.85
N ASP A 208 -13.54 0.60 18.23
CA ASP A 208 -14.52 0.65 17.14
C ASP A 208 -15.88 1.16 17.63
N TYR A 209 -16.39 0.56 18.72
CA TYR A 209 -17.61 0.99 19.40
C TYR A 209 -17.53 2.46 19.81
N THR A 210 -16.45 2.89 20.47
CA THR A 210 -16.26 4.27 20.93
C THR A 210 -16.30 5.27 19.76
N GLN A 211 -15.71 4.92 18.61
CA GLN A 211 -15.79 5.75 17.41
C GLN A 211 -17.21 5.87 16.84
N VAL A 212 -18.02 4.81 16.93
CA VAL A 212 -19.43 4.87 16.50
C VAL A 212 -20.26 5.67 17.50
N LYS A 213 -20.07 5.42 18.80
CA LYS A 213 -20.75 6.13 19.89
C LYS A 213 -20.48 7.64 19.87
N SER A 214 -19.25 8.06 19.54
CA SER A 214 -18.93 9.49 19.41
C SER A 214 -19.70 10.19 18.29
N LYS A 215 -20.20 9.43 17.30
CA LYS A 215 -21.04 9.94 16.20
C LYS A 215 -22.54 9.74 16.45
N ARG A 216 -22.91 8.82 17.35
CA ARG A 216 -24.28 8.43 17.66
C ARG A 216 -24.50 8.45 19.17
N ARG A 217 -25.01 9.57 19.69
CA ARG A 217 -25.23 9.78 21.15
C ARG A 217 -26.15 8.74 21.79
N LYS A 218 -27.14 8.23 21.07
CA LYS A 218 -28.08 7.20 21.53
C LYS A 218 -27.63 5.81 21.07
N MET A 219 -26.54 5.30 21.63
CA MET A 219 -26.03 3.96 21.36
C MET A 219 -26.14 3.11 22.64
N PRO A 220 -26.62 1.85 22.56
CA PRO A 220 -26.59 0.92 23.69
C PRO A 220 -25.17 0.75 24.26
N ARG A 221 -25.04 0.17 25.46
CA ARG A 221 -23.72 -0.09 26.03
C ARG A 221 -22.95 -1.11 25.19
N PHE A 222 -21.64 -1.18 25.39
CA PHE A 222 -20.81 -2.15 24.67
C PHE A 222 -21.25 -3.58 25.01
N GLU A 223 -21.47 -3.83 26.30
CA GLU A 223 -21.86 -5.12 26.86
C GLU A 223 -23.21 -5.58 26.29
N ASP A 224 -24.18 -4.66 26.17
CA ASP A 224 -25.51 -4.96 25.59
C ASP A 224 -25.44 -5.43 24.12
N LEU A 225 -24.41 -5.00 23.38
CA LEU A 225 -24.19 -5.35 21.97
C LEU A 225 -23.22 -6.52 21.80
N ALA A 226 -22.35 -6.76 22.78
CA ALA A 226 -21.32 -7.78 22.72
C ALA A 226 -21.87 -9.19 22.97
N PHE A 227 -23.01 -9.30 23.65
CA PHE A 227 -23.61 -10.57 24.03
C PHE A 227 -25.03 -10.73 23.46
N LEU A 228 -25.37 -11.95 23.09
CA LEU A 228 -26.70 -12.28 22.56
C LEU A 228 -27.75 -12.20 23.66
N ASN A 229 -28.74 -11.31 23.51
CA ASN A 229 -29.93 -11.19 24.36
C ASN A 229 -29.63 -11.18 25.88
N GLY A 230 -28.54 -10.55 26.31
CA GLY A 230 -28.14 -10.49 27.72
C GLY A 230 -27.61 -11.81 28.30
N SER A 231 -27.34 -12.82 27.46
CA SER A 231 -26.66 -14.05 27.85
C SER A 231 -25.15 -13.84 28.03
N LYS A 232 -24.41 -14.89 28.37
CA LYS A 232 -22.92 -14.89 28.37
C LYS A 232 -22.32 -15.31 27.02
N ILE A 233 -23.16 -15.50 25.99
CA ILE A 233 -22.72 -15.93 24.66
C ILE A 233 -22.38 -14.70 23.82
N VAL A 234 -21.14 -14.64 23.35
CA VAL A 234 -20.61 -13.53 22.56
C VAL A 234 -21.28 -13.49 21.17
N ASP A 235 -21.81 -12.33 20.78
CA ASP A 235 -22.37 -12.12 19.44
C ASP A 235 -21.25 -11.93 18.41
N THR A 236 -20.80 -13.04 17.82
CA THR A 236 -19.78 -13.02 16.76
C THR A 236 -20.26 -12.42 15.44
N SER A 237 -21.56 -12.14 15.30
CA SER A 237 -22.12 -11.46 14.12
C SER A 237 -21.95 -9.95 14.19
N TRP A 238 -21.85 -9.39 15.40
CA TRP A 238 -21.65 -7.96 15.61
C TRP A 238 -20.30 -7.50 15.02
N MET A 239 -20.34 -6.50 14.15
CA MET A 239 -19.21 -6.13 13.30
C MET A 239 -17.90 -5.82 14.07
N PRO A 240 -17.92 -5.08 15.21
CA PRO A 240 -16.74 -4.90 16.04
C PRO A 240 -16.13 -6.20 16.58
N LEU A 241 -16.92 -7.23 16.86
CA LEU A 241 -16.35 -8.51 17.31
C LEU A 241 -15.89 -9.33 16.12
N LYS A 242 -16.70 -9.38 15.05
CA LYS A 242 -16.41 -10.10 13.81
C LYS A 242 -15.07 -9.71 13.20
N ILE A 243 -14.76 -8.40 13.11
CA ILE A 243 -13.47 -7.90 12.59
C ILE A 243 -12.27 -8.42 13.40
N GLY A 244 -12.46 -8.64 14.71
CA GLY A 244 -11.41 -9.09 15.63
C GLY A 244 -10.99 -10.55 15.43
N VAL A 245 -11.77 -11.35 14.69
CA VAL A 245 -11.45 -12.75 14.41
C VAL A 245 -10.50 -12.87 13.22
N TYR A 246 -9.27 -12.37 13.40
CA TYR A 246 -8.31 -12.15 12.32
C TYR A 246 -8.00 -13.38 11.48
N VAL A 247 -7.92 -14.56 12.10
CA VAL A 247 -7.60 -15.82 11.41
C VAL A 247 -8.57 -16.10 10.26
N ARG A 248 -9.89 -15.92 10.47
CA ARG A 248 -10.92 -16.15 9.44
C ARG A 248 -10.76 -15.23 8.24
N HIS A 249 -10.28 -14.01 8.48
CA HIS A 249 -10.00 -13.08 7.41
C HIS A 249 -8.71 -13.45 6.69
N LEU A 250 -7.66 -13.78 7.43
CA LEU A 250 -6.37 -14.19 6.90
C LEU A 250 -6.46 -15.44 6.02
N GLU A 251 -7.21 -16.46 6.42
CA GLU A 251 -7.43 -17.69 5.63
C GLU A 251 -7.93 -17.37 4.21
N ARG A 252 -8.86 -16.42 4.06
CA ARG A 252 -9.36 -15.98 2.74
C ARG A 252 -8.28 -15.27 1.93
N TRP A 253 -7.43 -14.48 2.59
CA TRP A 253 -6.32 -13.80 1.93
C TRP A 253 -5.24 -14.79 1.45
N LEU A 254 -4.96 -15.83 2.24
CA LEU A 254 -3.97 -16.85 1.94
C LEU A 254 -4.35 -17.76 0.76
N GLN A 255 -5.61 -17.79 0.35
CA GLN A 255 -6.03 -18.43 -0.91
C GLN A 255 -5.46 -17.75 -2.16
N TYR A 256 -5.03 -16.49 -2.06
CA TYR A 256 -4.57 -15.68 -3.20
C TYR A 256 -3.10 -15.25 -3.08
N PHE A 257 -2.61 -15.05 -1.85
CA PHE A 257 -1.28 -14.53 -1.59
C PHE A 257 -0.52 -15.42 -0.60
N PRO A 258 0.77 -15.73 -0.85
CA PRO A 258 1.60 -16.44 0.10
C PRO A 258 1.86 -15.56 1.33
N LEU A 259 2.10 -16.21 2.49
CA LEU A 259 2.37 -15.51 3.75
C LEU A 259 3.59 -14.58 3.67
N SER A 260 4.57 -14.88 2.82
CA SER A 260 5.75 -14.04 2.58
C SER A 260 5.44 -12.66 1.98
N GLN A 261 4.26 -12.47 1.40
CA GLN A 261 3.76 -11.18 0.92
C GLN A 261 2.99 -10.40 1.99
N PHE A 262 2.91 -10.90 3.23
CA PHE A 262 2.28 -10.22 4.36
C PHE A 262 3.32 -9.75 5.38
N LEU A 263 3.08 -8.56 5.92
CA LEU A 263 3.70 -8.09 7.14
C LEU A 263 2.62 -7.76 8.18
N PHE A 264 2.72 -8.40 9.34
CA PHE A 264 1.89 -8.10 10.50
C PHE A 264 2.65 -7.14 11.43
N VAL A 265 2.08 -5.95 11.59
CA VAL A 265 2.59 -4.87 12.43
C VAL A 265 1.79 -4.87 13.73
N SER A 266 2.46 -4.83 14.88
CA SER A 266 1.78 -4.73 16.18
C SER A 266 1.37 -3.29 16.43
N GLY A 267 0.07 -3.06 16.62
CA GLY A 267 -0.46 -1.74 16.96
C GLY A 267 -0.01 -1.27 18.34
N GLU A 268 0.16 -2.19 19.29
CA GLU A 268 0.68 -1.91 20.64
C GLU A 268 2.13 -1.44 20.57
N ARG A 269 2.99 -2.18 19.84
CA ARG A 269 4.39 -1.77 19.63
C ARG A 269 4.49 -0.51 18.79
N LEU A 270 3.59 -0.28 17.83
CA LEU A 270 3.59 0.97 17.08
C LEU A 270 3.37 2.21 17.97
N ILE A 271 2.77 2.03 19.15
CA ILE A 271 2.62 3.09 20.17
C ILE A 271 3.85 3.11 21.09
N ALA A 272 4.24 1.96 21.63
CA ALA A 272 5.31 1.87 22.64
C ALA A 272 6.72 2.11 22.05
N ASP A 273 6.97 1.59 20.85
CA ASP A 273 8.23 1.67 20.12
C ASP A 273 7.96 1.73 18.59
N PRO A 274 7.58 2.92 18.08
CA PRO A 274 7.28 3.09 16.65
C PRO A 274 8.48 2.81 15.75
N VAL A 275 9.71 2.98 16.25
CA VAL A 275 10.94 2.86 15.44
C VAL A 275 11.16 1.42 15.03
N THR A 276 10.99 0.48 15.97
CA THR A 276 11.13 -0.95 15.70
C THR A 276 10.12 -1.41 14.64
N GLU A 277 8.84 -1.04 14.79
CA GLU A 277 7.81 -1.46 13.84
C GLU A 277 8.00 -0.82 12.46
N VAL A 278 8.34 0.47 12.39
CA VAL A 278 8.62 1.16 11.11
C VAL A 278 9.87 0.61 10.44
N THR A 279 10.90 0.21 11.20
CA THR A 279 12.09 -0.46 10.67
C THR A 279 11.73 -1.77 9.98
N ARG A 280 10.91 -2.63 10.63
CA ARG A 280 10.41 -3.87 10.02
C ARG A 280 9.66 -3.61 8.71
N VAL A 281 8.89 -2.52 8.65
CA VAL A 281 8.16 -2.14 7.43
C VAL A 281 9.11 -1.66 6.34
N GLN A 282 10.13 -0.86 6.66
CA GLN A 282 11.15 -0.43 5.70
C GLN A 282 11.85 -1.66 5.09
N ASP A 283 12.27 -2.61 5.90
CA ASP A 283 12.92 -3.85 5.44
C ASP A 283 11.98 -4.68 4.56
N PHE A 284 10.74 -4.87 5.01
CA PHE A 284 9.73 -5.61 4.26
C PHE A 284 9.46 -4.98 2.89
N LEU A 285 9.48 -3.64 2.80
CA LEU A 285 9.32 -2.92 1.53
C LEU A 285 10.59 -2.93 0.67
N GLY A 286 11.75 -3.29 1.23
CA GLY A 286 13.06 -3.23 0.56
C GLY A 286 13.64 -1.82 0.51
N LEU A 287 13.30 -0.99 1.50
CA LEU A 287 13.75 0.39 1.62
C LEU A 287 14.95 0.51 2.55
N LYS A 288 15.74 1.57 2.37
CA LYS A 288 16.76 1.94 3.36
C LYS A 288 16.09 2.32 4.68
N ARG A 289 16.74 2.02 5.81
CA ARG A 289 16.27 2.41 7.14
C ARG A 289 16.56 3.88 7.41
N VAL A 290 15.75 4.77 6.83
CA VAL A 290 15.89 6.22 7.00
C VAL A 290 15.14 6.71 8.23
N ILE A 291 13.96 6.14 8.49
CA ILE A 291 13.15 6.51 9.65
C ILE A 291 13.73 5.82 10.88
N CYS A 292 14.17 6.63 11.84
CA CYS A 292 14.74 6.24 13.13
C CYS A 292 14.22 7.11 14.29
N GLU A 293 14.74 6.91 15.50
CA GLU A 293 14.32 7.53 16.77
C GLU A 293 14.19 9.05 16.69
N LYS A 294 15.11 9.71 15.97
CA LYS A 294 15.14 11.18 15.82
C LYS A 294 13.90 11.78 15.13
N HIS A 295 13.02 10.96 14.56
CA HIS A 295 11.78 11.44 13.94
C HIS A 295 10.61 11.46 14.92
N PHE A 296 10.77 10.84 16.09
CA PHE A 296 9.71 10.66 17.07
C PHE A 296 10.02 11.40 18.36
N TYR A 297 8.96 11.83 19.04
CA TYR A 297 9.00 12.21 20.44
C TYR A 297 7.73 11.71 21.12
N PHE A 298 7.82 11.36 22.40
CA PHE A 298 6.65 10.91 23.15
C PHE A 298 5.93 12.09 23.78
N ASN A 299 4.63 12.25 23.51
CA ASN A 299 3.81 13.28 24.14
C ASN A 299 3.08 12.67 25.34
N ALA A 300 3.58 12.90 26.55
CA ALA A 300 3.02 12.36 27.79
C ALA A 300 1.56 12.76 28.04
N THR A 301 1.17 13.99 27.65
CA THR A 301 -0.21 14.48 27.78
C THR A 301 -1.18 13.75 26.85
N LYS A 302 -0.72 13.35 25.67
CA LYS A 302 -1.53 12.56 24.73
C LYS A 302 -1.43 11.07 24.97
N GLY A 303 -0.33 10.58 25.54
CA GLY A 303 -0.06 9.14 25.70
C GLY A 303 0.35 8.43 24.41
N PHE A 304 0.75 9.16 23.38
CA PHE A 304 1.12 8.60 22.07
C PHE A 304 2.41 9.21 21.52
N PRO A 305 3.16 8.46 20.70
CA PRO A 305 4.28 9.02 19.94
C PRO A 305 3.78 10.00 18.89
N CYS A 306 4.54 11.08 18.74
CA CYS A 306 4.30 12.15 17.78
C CYS A 306 5.53 12.33 16.87
N LEU A 307 5.30 12.95 15.72
CA LEU A 307 6.37 13.24 14.76
C LEU A 307 7.02 14.58 15.10
N LEU A 308 8.35 14.64 15.16
CA LEU A 308 9.09 15.90 15.35
C LEU A 308 8.97 16.82 14.12
N LYS A 309 8.91 16.22 12.94
CA LYS A 309 8.64 16.88 11.65
C LYS A 309 7.74 15.95 10.84
N SER A 310 6.76 16.49 10.13
CA SER A 310 5.94 15.69 9.19
C SER A 310 6.27 16.04 7.74
N GLU A 311 5.78 15.24 6.80
CA GLU A 311 5.96 15.46 5.35
C GLU A 311 5.57 16.89 4.94
N ASP A 312 4.45 17.39 5.47
CA ASP A 312 3.89 18.69 5.10
C ASP A 312 4.22 19.83 6.09
N ARG A 313 4.84 19.54 7.25
CA ARG A 313 5.04 20.54 8.32
C ARG A 313 6.44 20.47 8.93
N ALA A 314 7.07 21.63 9.04
CA ALA A 314 8.33 21.81 9.76
C ALA A 314 8.18 21.73 11.29
N THR A 315 6.95 21.81 11.80
CA THR A 315 6.64 21.77 13.25
C THR A 315 6.20 20.39 13.70
N PRO A 316 6.37 20.06 15.01
CA PRO A 316 5.93 18.79 15.57
C PRO A 316 4.45 18.49 15.28
N HIS A 317 4.18 17.30 14.78
CA HIS A 317 2.85 16.83 14.45
C HIS A 317 2.50 15.59 15.26
N CYS A 318 1.57 15.76 16.20
CA CYS A 318 0.87 14.64 16.80
C CYS A 318 -0.40 14.35 16.00
N LEU A 319 -0.77 13.08 15.88
CA LEU A 319 -2.12 12.73 15.42
C LEU A 319 -3.16 13.48 16.28
N GLY A 320 -4.21 13.99 15.63
CA GLY A 320 -5.32 14.66 16.31
C GLY A 320 -5.94 13.74 17.35
N ARG A 321 -6.67 14.29 18.35
CA ARG A 321 -7.40 13.48 19.34
C ARG A 321 -8.29 12.46 18.63
N ILE A 322 -7.79 11.23 18.51
CA ILE A 322 -8.65 10.07 18.40
C ILE A 322 -9.16 9.93 19.83
N VAL A 323 -10.47 9.97 20.02
CA VAL A 323 -11.11 9.85 21.33
C VAL A 323 -10.82 8.43 21.86
N GLU A 324 -9.64 8.24 22.41
CA GLU A 324 -9.34 7.18 23.37
C GLU A 324 -9.39 7.88 24.73
N ASN A 325 -10.42 7.53 25.49
CA ASN A 325 -10.70 8.13 26.79
C ASN A 325 -9.56 7.72 27.76
N PRO A 326 -9.05 8.63 28.64
CA PRO A 326 -8.01 8.29 29.62
C PRO A 326 -8.39 7.18 30.60
N SER A 327 -9.66 6.76 30.62
CA SER A 327 -10.18 5.68 31.46
C SER A 327 -9.66 4.27 31.10
N GLN A 328 -8.68 4.14 30.20
CA GLN A 328 -7.95 2.88 29.98
C GLN A 328 -6.80 2.65 30.97
N LYS A 329 -6.60 3.54 31.95
CA LYS A 329 -5.64 3.34 33.05
C LYS A 329 -6.19 2.63 34.29
N GLU A 330 -7.50 2.38 34.36
CA GLU A 330 -8.10 1.73 35.53
C GLU A 330 -9.11 0.68 35.07
N PHE A 331 -8.62 -0.55 34.88
CA PHE A 331 -9.45 -1.72 35.18
C PHE A 331 -9.06 -2.16 36.59
N PRO A 332 -10.00 -2.16 37.57
CA PRO A 332 -9.70 -2.69 38.89
C PRO A 332 -9.44 -4.19 38.82
N ASP A 333 -8.48 -4.68 39.62
CA ASP A 333 -8.07 -6.08 39.89
C ASP A 333 -9.18 -6.96 40.49
N HIS A 334 -10.42 -6.81 40.04
CA HIS A 334 -11.55 -7.59 40.51
C HIS A 334 -12.13 -8.43 39.37
N MET A 335 -11.27 -9.27 38.78
CA MET A 335 -11.71 -10.40 37.97
C MET A 335 -10.77 -11.62 38.07
N GLU A 336 -10.13 -11.78 39.23
CA GLU A 336 -9.60 -13.07 39.70
C GLU A 336 -10.33 -13.44 40.99
N LYS A 337 -11.55 -13.99 40.88
CA LYS A 337 -12.13 -14.97 41.79
C LYS A 337 -13.18 -15.80 41.07
#